data_AF-A0A0J1GM97-F1
#
_entry.id   AF-A0A0J1GM97-F1
#
_cell.length_a   1.000
_cell.length_b   1.000
_cell.length_c   1.000
_cell.angle_alpha   90.00
_cell.angle_beta   90.00
_cell.angle_gamma   90.00
#
_symmetry.space_group_name_H-M   'P 1'
#
loop_
_entity.id
_entity.type
_entity.pdbx_description
1 polymer ?
#
loop_
_entity_poly.entity_id
_entity_poly.type
_entity_poly.pdbx_seq_one_letter_code
_entity_poly.pdbx_strand_id
1 'polypeptide(L)'
;MKIGRIGWLLLVLCVFTSPALAARLPNRLDDIPIYPGAVRDPELEELYRESAYYDETVVFSDVRAYTVNAIVDDVLRFYLDYTEATEGWPGIDAEDVEPGEMVGPWYSVTFYPDRIFEHIVEYGRVMNEGNWIRPIKPPN
;
A
#
# COMPACT_ATOMS: atom_id res chain seq x y z
N MET A 1 20.96 44.31 21.94
CA MET A 1 21.20 43.76 20.57
C MET A 1 21.51 42.25 20.53
N LYS A 2 21.11 41.42 21.52
CA LYS A 2 21.35 39.96 21.50
C LYS A 2 20.09 39.12 21.26
N ILE A 3 18.91 39.63 21.63
CA ILE A 3 17.62 38.93 21.48
C ILE A 3 17.19 38.82 20.01
N GLY A 4 17.44 39.84 19.18
CA GLY A 4 17.13 39.79 17.74
C GLY A 4 17.95 38.76 16.96
N ARG A 5 19.17 38.44 17.41
CA ARG A 5 20.01 37.40 16.78
C ARG A 5 19.52 35.99 17.10
N ILE A 6 19.01 35.78 18.33
CA ILE A 6 18.44 34.50 18.77
C ILE A 6 17.11 34.24 18.05
N GLY A 7 16.24 35.25 17.96
CA GLY A 7 14.99 35.14 17.21
C GLY A 7 15.21 34.84 15.73
N TRP A 8 16.21 35.48 15.10
CA TRP A 8 16.55 35.21 13.70
C TRP A 8 17.15 33.82 13.50
N LEU A 9 18.02 33.35 14.42
CA LEU A 9 18.54 31.99 14.38
C LEU A 9 17.43 30.93 14.54
N LEU A 10 16.44 31.17 15.40
CA LEU A 10 15.27 30.28 15.55
C LEU A 10 14.39 30.26 14.30
N LEU A 11 14.17 31.42 13.67
CA LEU A 11 13.42 31.53 12.41
C LEU A 11 14.11 30.80 11.26
N VAL A 12 15.43 30.95 11.16
CA VAL A 12 16.27 30.22 10.20
C VAL A 12 16.22 28.71 10.49
N LEU A 13 16.30 28.29 11.76
CA LEU A 13 16.16 26.89 12.13
C LEU A 13 14.81 26.31 11.70
N CYS A 14 13.70 27.03 11.96
CA CYS A 14 12.36 26.60 11.54
C CYS A 14 12.24 26.45 10.02
N VAL A 15 12.82 27.37 9.24
CA VAL A 15 12.78 27.28 7.76
C VAL A 15 13.60 26.09 7.24
N PHE A 16 14.70 25.74 7.90
CA PHE A 16 15.55 24.59 7.51
C PHE A 16 15.06 23.23 8.03
N THR A 17 14.24 23.18 9.08
CA THR A 17 13.65 21.93 9.58
C THR A 17 12.38 21.50 8.84
N SER A 18 11.70 22.41 8.15
CA SER A 18 10.44 22.13 7.44
C SER A 18 10.51 21.06 6.35
N PRO A 19 11.61 20.82 5.60
CA PRO A 19 11.62 19.78 4.58
C PRO A 19 11.76 18.36 5.14
N ALA A 20 11.96 18.19 6.45
CA ALA A 20 12.22 16.87 7.04
C ALA A 20 10.97 16.07 7.44
N LEU A 21 9.78 16.68 7.36
CA LEU A 21 8.51 16.09 7.81
C LEU A 21 7.57 15.65 6.67
N ALA A 22 7.95 15.86 5.40
CA ALA A 22 7.30 15.11 4.34
C ALA A 22 7.74 13.65 4.51
N ALA A 23 6.81 12.78 4.93
CA ALA A 23 7.02 11.34 4.92
C ALA A 23 7.67 11.01 3.56
N ARG A 24 8.91 10.50 3.59
CA ARG A 24 9.64 10.18 2.37
C ARG A 24 8.98 8.97 1.76
N LEU A 25 7.90 9.22 1.01
CA LEU A 25 7.27 8.23 0.17
C LEU A 25 8.35 7.67 -0.76
N PRO A 26 8.50 6.34 -0.83
CA PRO A 26 9.43 5.73 -1.75
C PRO A 26 9.00 6.12 -3.17
N ASN A 27 9.90 6.81 -3.88
CA ASN A 27 9.67 7.20 -5.26
C ASN A 27 10.01 6.05 -6.25
N ARG A 28 10.48 4.92 -5.72
CA ARG A 28 10.84 3.71 -6.49
C ARG A 28 10.45 2.48 -5.69
N LEU A 29 10.06 1.42 -6.39
CA LEU A 29 9.69 0.14 -5.75
C LEU A 29 10.86 -0.53 -5.01
N ASP A 30 12.11 -0.22 -5.38
CA ASP A 30 13.31 -0.73 -4.69
C ASP A 30 13.51 -0.14 -3.29
N ASP A 31 12.88 1.00 -3.02
CA ASP A 31 12.97 1.67 -1.71
C ASP A 31 11.92 1.14 -0.72
N ILE A 32 10.95 0.34 -1.19
CA ILE A 32 9.93 -0.27 -0.34
C ILE A 32 10.52 -1.50 0.35
N PRO A 33 10.50 -1.58 1.70
CA PRO A 33 11.01 -2.75 2.39
C PRO A 33 10.16 -3.98 2.08
N ILE A 34 10.81 -5.13 1.89
CA ILE A 34 10.13 -6.40 1.60
C ILE A 34 9.85 -7.12 2.91
N TYR A 35 8.61 -7.58 3.11
CA TYR A 35 8.25 -8.35 4.30
C TYR A 35 9.13 -9.62 4.41
N PRO A 36 9.66 -9.96 5.61
CA PRO A 36 10.54 -11.12 5.77
C PRO A 36 9.92 -12.43 5.28
N GLY A 37 10.65 -13.13 4.41
CA GLY A 37 10.20 -14.40 3.83
C GLY A 37 9.22 -14.26 2.66
N ALA A 38 8.88 -13.05 2.24
CA ALA A 38 8.12 -12.82 1.03
C ALA A 38 8.97 -13.13 -0.22
N VAL A 39 8.35 -13.80 -1.19
CA VAL A 39 8.97 -14.20 -2.46
C VAL A 39 8.23 -13.51 -3.59
N ARG A 40 8.99 -12.95 -4.54
CA ARG A 40 8.41 -12.24 -5.69
C ARG A 40 7.59 -13.20 -6.57
N ASP A 41 6.44 -12.74 -7.04
CA ASP A 41 5.51 -13.48 -7.89
C ASP A 41 5.33 -12.76 -9.25
N PRO A 42 6.14 -13.10 -10.26
CA PRO A 42 6.09 -12.45 -11.57
C PRO A 42 4.78 -12.71 -12.34
N GLU A 43 4.13 -13.85 -12.10
CA GLU A 43 2.86 -14.17 -12.77
C GLU A 43 1.74 -13.28 -12.22
N LEU A 44 1.72 -13.07 -10.90
CA LEU A 44 0.79 -12.15 -10.26
C LEU A 44 1.08 -10.68 -10.64
N GLU A 45 2.36 -10.30 -10.77
CA GLU A 45 2.74 -8.97 -11.28
C GLU A 45 2.15 -8.68 -12.66
N GLU A 46 2.26 -9.63 -13.58
CA GLU A 46 1.72 -9.47 -14.93
C GLU A 46 0.20 -9.40 -14.92
N LEU A 47 -0.45 -10.26 -14.14
CA LEU A 47 -1.91 -10.22 -13.98
C LEU A 47 -2.40 -8.86 -13.48
N TYR A 48 -1.73 -8.26 -12.48
CA TYR A 48 -2.08 -6.94 -12.00
C TYR A 48 -1.80 -5.84 -13.04
N ARG A 49 -0.70 -5.95 -13.78
CA ARG A 49 -0.37 -5.00 -14.85
C ARG A 49 -1.40 -5.01 -15.98
N GLU A 50 -1.91 -6.19 -16.34
CA GLU A 50 -2.93 -6.35 -17.39
C GLU A 50 -4.34 -5.91 -16.93
N SER A 51 -4.64 -6.06 -15.64
CA SER A 51 -5.97 -5.76 -15.07
C SER A 51 -6.11 -4.33 -14.53
N ALA A 52 -5.01 -3.60 -14.35
CA ALA A 52 -5.03 -2.23 -13.89
C ALA A 52 -5.65 -1.30 -14.95
N TYR A 53 -6.65 -0.53 -14.53
CA TYR A 53 -7.19 0.57 -15.32
C TYR A 53 -6.50 1.86 -14.88
N TYR A 54 -5.73 2.46 -15.78
CA TYR A 54 -5.12 3.77 -15.56
C TYR A 54 -5.88 4.83 -16.33
N ASP A 55 -6.10 5.97 -15.69
CA ASP A 55 -6.57 7.16 -16.38
C ASP A 55 -5.51 7.71 -17.36
N GLU A 56 -5.94 8.46 -18.37
CA GLU A 56 -5.06 9.04 -19.40
C GLU A 56 -4.00 9.99 -18.83
N THR A 57 -4.21 10.49 -17.60
CA THR A 57 -3.27 11.35 -16.87
C THR A 57 -2.07 10.60 -16.28
N VAL A 58 -2.10 9.26 -16.22
CA VAL A 58 -1.03 8.46 -15.63
C VAL A 58 0.18 8.38 -16.57
N VAL A 59 1.27 9.05 -16.19
CA VAL A 59 2.54 9.04 -16.96
C VAL A 59 3.36 7.77 -16.71
N PHE A 60 3.29 7.24 -15.49
CA PHE A 60 4.06 6.05 -15.09
C PHE A 60 3.33 5.30 -13.97
N SER A 61 3.34 3.97 -14.05
CA SER A 61 2.95 3.09 -12.97
C SER A 61 3.86 1.87 -12.96
N ASP A 62 4.15 1.35 -11.76
CA ASP A 62 4.94 0.16 -11.57
C ASP A 62 4.29 -0.70 -10.48
N VAL A 63 4.39 -2.02 -10.65
CA VAL A 63 3.76 -3.01 -9.77
C VAL A 63 4.76 -4.11 -9.46
N ARG A 64 4.85 -4.46 -8.17
CA ARG A 64 5.52 -5.67 -7.69
C ARG A 64 4.57 -6.47 -6.82
N ALA A 65 4.58 -7.78 -7.00
CA ALA A 65 3.75 -8.69 -6.24
C ALA A 65 4.65 -9.69 -5.51
N TYR A 66 4.25 -10.00 -4.28
CA TYR A 66 4.97 -10.94 -3.43
C TYR A 66 3.99 -11.88 -2.76
N THR A 67 4.40 -13.14 -2.61
CA THR A 67 3.68 -14.15 -1.86
C THR A 67 4.45 -14.47 -0.58
N VAL A 68 3.72 -14.59 0.53
CA VAL A 68 4.28 -14.99 1.82
C VAL A 68 3.29 -15.87 2.58
N ASN A 69 3.81 -16.82 3.34
CA ASN A 69 3.02 -17.58 4.30
C ASN A 69 3.09 -16.91 5.68
N ALA A 70 2.20 -15.94 5.92
CA ALA A 70 2.14 -15.16 7.15
C ALA A 70 0.71 -14.76 7.50
N ILE A 71 0.50 -14.23 8.71
CA ILE A 71 -0.76 -13.64 9.13
C ILE A 71 -0.89 -12.27 8.45
N VAL A 72 -2.05 -12.01 7.82
CA VAL A 72 -2.30 -10.77 7.06
C VAL A 72 -2.06 -9.52 7.91
N ASP A 73 -2.51 -9.53 9.17
CA ASP A 73 -2.34 -8.39 10.10
C ASP A 73 -0.87 -8.06 10.39
N ASP A 74 0.01 -9.07 10.45
CA ASP A 74 1.44 -8.85 10.66
C ASP A 74 2.09 -8.22 9.42
N VAL A 75 1.68 -8.66 8.23
CA VAL A 75 2.13 -8.08 6.96
C VAL A 75 1.63 -6.65 6.81
N LEU A 76 0.36 -6.39 7.12
CA LEU A 76 -0.21 -5.04 7.09
C LEU A 76 0.52 -4.09 8.05
N ARG A 77 0.70 -4.50 9.31
CA ARG A 77 1.40 -3.68 10.32
C ARG A 77 2.82 -3.33 9.88
N PHE A 78 3.56 -4.28 9.31
CA PHE A 78 4.91 -4.02 8.79
C PHE A 78 4.96 -2.88 7.77
N TYR A 79 3.99 -2.82 6.85
CA TYR A 79 3.93 -1.74 5.87
C TYR A 79 3.37 -0.45 6.46
N LEU A 80 2.44 -0.51 7.42
CA LEU A 80 1.93 0.69 8.11
C LEU A 80 3.03 1.36 8.95
N ASP A 81 3.87 0.59 9.62
CA ASP A 81 5.01 1.11 10.41
C ASP A 81 6.02 1.87 9.52
N TYR A 82 6.12 1.50 8.23
CA TYR A 82 6.99 2.16 7.26
C TYR A 82 6.33 3.35 6.56
N THR A 83 5.07 3.19 6.15
CA THR A 83 4.36 4.17 5.32
C THR A 83 3.66 5.27 6.12
N GLU A 84 3.36 5.02 7.39
CA GLU A 84 2.50 5.86 8.23
C GLU A 84 1.14 6.16 7.53
N ALA A 85 0.65 5.20 6.73
CA ALA A 85 -0.53 5.39 5.89
C ALA A 85 -1.80 5.63 6.71
N THR A 86 -2.68 6.47 6.18
CA THR A 86 -3.98 6.76 6.80
C THR A 86 -5.06 5.80 6.32
N GLU A 87 -5.94 5.37 7.22
CA GLU A 87 -7.09 4.55 6.87
C GLU A 87 -8.12 5.36 6.06
N GLY A 88 -8.67 4.75 5.00
CA GLY A 88 -9.73 5.29 4.18
C GLY A 88 -9.31 5.61 2.75
N TRP A 89 -10.22 6.21 1.99
CA TRP A 89 -9.97 6.73 0.65
C TRP A 89 -9.65 8.23 0.73
N PRO A 90 -8.59 8.74 0.08
CA PRO A 90 -8.19 10.15 0.19
C PRO A 90 -9.22 11.11 -0.42
N GLY A 91 -10.13 10.62 -1.28
CA GLY A 91 -11.17 11.45 -1.89
C GLY A 91 -10.64 12.45 -2.91
N ILE A 92 -9.40 12.25 -3.39
CA ILE A 92 -8.71 13.11 -4.35
C ILE A 92 -8.54 12.31 -5.63
N ASP A 93 -9.04 12.83 -6.74
CA ASP A 93 -8.81 12.26 -8.05
C ASP A 93 -7.43 12.70 -8.58
N ALA A 94 -6.84 11.89 -9.47
CA ALA A 94 -5.49 12.16 -9.98
C ALA A 94 -5.40 13.53 -10.71
N GLU A 95 -6.50 13.99 -11.29
CA GLU A 95 -6.61 15.28 -11.97
C GLU A 95 -6.59 16.50 -11.02
N ASP A 96 -6.90 16.29 -9.74
CA ASP A 96 -6.97 17.34 -8.72
C ASP A 96 -5.61 17.61 -8.05
N VAL A 97 -4.56 16.84 -8.40
CA VAL A 97 -3.22 16.95 -7.80
C VAL A 97 -2.37 17.93 -8.60
N GLU A 98 -1.92 19.03 -7.98
CA GLU A 98 -1.07 20.01 -8.67
C GLU A 98 0.34 19.45 -8.98
N PRO A 99 1.04 19.99 -10.01
CA PRO A 99 2.41 19.57 -10.31
C PRO A 99 3.36 19.72 -9.11
N GLY A 100 3.85 18.58 -8.61
CA GLY A 100 4.76 18.53 -7.46
C GLY A 100 4.07 18.26 -6.12
N GLU A 101 2.74 18.22 -6.10
CA GLU A 101 1.98 17.66 -4.98
C GLU A 101 1.99 16.13 -5.03
N MET A 102 1.81 15.52 -3.85
CA MET A 102 1.73 14.08 -3.70
C MET A 102 0.58 13.73 -2.78
N VAL A 103 -0.22 12.75 -3.18
CA VAL A 103 -1.19 12.12 -2.28
C VAL A 103 -0.44 11.12 -1.41
N GLY A 104 -0.62 11.24 -0.10
CA GLY A 104 -0.02 10.35 0.89
C GLY A 104 -0.47 8.89 0.72
N PRO A 105 0.26 7.93 1.33
CA PRO A 105 -0.17 6.54 1.30
C PRO A 105 -1.43 6.39 2.14
N TRP A 106 -2.36 5.57 1.66
CA TRP A 106 -3.60 5.25 2.37
C TRP A 106 -3.87 3.76 2.26
N TYR A 107 -4.65 3.22 3.19
CA TYR A 107 -5.09 1.84 3.15
C TYR A 107 -6.60 1.75 3.39
N SER A 108 -7.23 0.75 2.78
CA SER A 108 -8.61 0.40 3.08
C SER A 108 -8.71 -1.10 3.34
N VAL A 109 -9.47 -1.47 4.36
CA VAL A 109 -9.80 -2.86 4.63
C VAL A 109 -11.07 -3.19 3.89
N THR A 110 -10.98 -4.10 2.92
CA THR A 110 -12.16 -4.65 2.24
C THR A 110 -12.45 -6.02 2.82
N PHE A 111 -13.65 -6.18 3.37
CA PHE A 111 -14.14 -7.49 3.78
C PHE A 111 -14.73 -8.18 2.56
N TYR A 112 -14.23 -9.38 2.27
CA TYR A 112 -14.87 -10.19 1.26
C TYR A 112 -16.23 -10.67 1.75
N PRO A 113 -17.28 -10.60 0.91
CA PRO A 113 -18.59 -11.13 1.26
C PRO A 113 -18.52 -12.66 1.42
N ASP A 114 -19.32 -13.23 2.32
CA ASP A 114 -19.31 -14.67 2.64
C ASP A 114 -19.35 -15.59 1.40
N ARG A 115 -20.00 -15.13 0.32
CA ARG A 115 -20.05 -15.81 -0.99
C ARG A 115 -18.69 -16.18 -1.57
N ILE A 116 -17.61 -15.46 -1.21
CA ILE A 116 -16.26 -15.81 -1.65
C ILE A 116 -15.74 -17.09 -1.00
N PHE A 117 -16.36 -17.55 0.08
CA PHE A 117 -16.01 -18.80 0.74
C PHE A 117 -16.87 -19.96 0.23
N GLU A 118 -17.79 -19.69 -0.69
CA GLU A 118 -18.67 -20.68 -1.30
C GLU A 118 -18.07 -21.26 -2.59
N HIS A 119 -18.73 -22.28 -3.12
CA HIS A 119 -18.40 -22.82 -4.44
C HIS A 119 -18.82 -21.82 -5.53
N ILE A 120 -17.85 -21.22 -6.22
CA ILE A 120 -18.10 -20.22 -7.25
C ILE A 120 -17.80 -20.83 -8.62
N VAL A 121 -18.79 -20.77 -9.51
CA VAL A 121 -18.65 -21.08 -10.94
C VAL A 121 -18.95 -19.83 -11.75
N GLU A 122 -17.95 -19.27 -12.43
CA GLU A 122 -18.12 -18.17 -13.38
C GLU A 122 -17.80 -18.67 -14.79
N TYR A 123 -18.69 -18.36 -15.74
CA TYR A 123 -18.53 -18.75 -17.16
C TYR A 123 -18.22 -20.24 -17.38
N GLY A 124 -18.81 -21.12 -16.56
CA GLY A 124 -18.59 -22.57 -16.62
C GLY A 124 -17.24 -23.04 -16.08
N ARG A 125 -16.46 -22.16 -15.46
CA ARG A 125 -15.21 -22.48 -14.77
C ARG A 125 -15.42 -22.38 -13.26
N VAL A 126 -14.95 -23.39 -12.54
CA VAL A 126 -14.88 -23.33 -11.08
C VAL A 126 -13.78 -22.35 -10.71
N MET A 127 -14.17 -21.20 -10.17
CA MET A 127 -13.28 -20.18 -9.64
C MET A 127 -12.85 -20.53 -8.21
N ASN A 128 -13.72 -21.23 -7.48
CA ASN A 128 -13.52 -21.55 -6.08
C ASN A 128 -14.34 -22.78 -5.68
N GLU A 129 -13.73 -23.70 -4.93
CA GLU A 129 -14.40 -24.91 -4.47
C GLU A 129 -15.11 -24.76 -3.12
N GLY A 130 -14.95 -23.62 -2.45
CA GLY A 130 -15.48 -23.38 -1.11
C GLY A 130 -14.70 -24.05 0.03
N ASN A 131 -13.55 -24.66 -0.27
CA ASN A 131 -12.70 -25.37 0.70
C ASN A 131 -11.63 -24.45 1.30
N TRP A 132 -12.04 -23.42 2.03
CA TRP A 132 -11.11 -22.42 2.60
C TRP A 132 -10.48 -22.83 3.93
N ILE A 133 -11.14 -23.72 4.67
CA ILE A 133 -10.68 -24.17 6.00
C ILE A 133 -10.20 -25.62 5.87
N ARG A 134 -8.96 -25.91 6.28
CA ARG A 134 -8.52 -27.31 6.43
C ARG A 134 -9.42 -27.97 7.47
N PRO A 135 -10.07 -29.11 7.18
CA PRO A 135 -10.86 -29.79 8.19
C PRO A 135 -9.94 -30.15 9.36
N ILE A 136 -10.26 -29.65 10.53
CA ILE A 136 -9.56 -30.01 11.77
C ILE A 136 -9.88 -31.49 12.00
N LYS A 137 -8.91 -32.37 11.76
CA LYS A 137 -9.05 -33.78 12.09
C LYS A 137 -9.05 -33.89 13.63
N PRO A 138 -10.13 -34.37 14.26
CA PRO A 138 -10.14 -34.57 15.70
C PRO A 138 -9.05 -35.61 16.07
N PRO A 139 -8.38 -35.46 17.23
CA PRO A 139 -7.45 -36.48 17.71
C PRO A 139 -8.21 -37.80 17.92
N ASN A 140 -7.60 -38.89 17.46
CA ASN A 140 -8.06 -40.27 17.71
C ASN A 140 -7.98 -40.63 19.18
#